data_AF-A0A1F8CJI5-F1
#
_entry.id   AF-A0A1F8CJI5-F1
#
_cell.length_a   1.000
_cell.length_b   1.000
_cell.length_c   1.000
_cell.angle_alpha   90.00
_cell.angle_beta   90.00
_cell.angle_gamma   90.00
#
_symmetry.space_group_name_H-M   'P 1'
#
loop_
_entity.id
_entity.type
_entity.pdbx_description
1 polymer ?
#
loop_
_entity_poly.entity_id
_entity_poly.type
_entity_poly.pdbx_seq_one_letter_code
_entity_poly.pdbx_strand_id
1 'polypeptide(L)'
;MADKITIIIHTERGEQTIVVDARVAGCLADGAFDAYEALYDGHGKLLNSRSEGVAGDLAKAGDVLRSVFNEVVYQAPQPPQKP
;
A
#
# COMPACT_ATOMS: atom_id res chain seq x y z
N MET A 1 -21.55 -2.24 -6.98
CA MET A 1 -21.03 -1.30 -5.96
C MET A 1 -19.52 -1.43 -6.00
N ALA A 2 -18.78 -0.32 -6.00
CA ALA A 2 -17.32 -0.41 -5.85
C ALA A 2 -17.03 -0.73 -4.39
N ASP A 3 -16.28 -1.80 -4.14
CA ASP A 3 -15.85 -2.16 -2.80
C ASP A 3 -14.96 -1.04 -2.25
N LYS A 4 -15.38 -0.50 -1.10
CA LYS A 4 -14.69 0.60 -0.42
C LYS A 4 -13.81 0.04 0.68
N ILE A 5 -12.57 0.51 0.73
CA ILE A 5 -11.60 0.18 1.76
C ILE A 5 -11.47 1.38 2.70
N THR A 6 -11.52 1.10 4.01
CA THR A 6 -11.20 2.09 5.04
C THR A 6 -9.75 1.91 5.45
N ILE A 7 -8.93 2.94 5.26
CA ILE A 7 -7.53 2.98 5.66
C ILE A 7 -7.45 3.90 6.88
N ILE A 8 -6.84 3.41 7.96
CA ILE A 8 -6.61 4.18 9.19
C ILE A 8 -5.11 4.43 9.31
N ILE A 9 -4.71 5.71 9.31
CA ILE A 9 -3.34 6.15 9.40
C ILE A 9 -3.13 6.78 10.77
N HIS A 10 -2.25 6.19 11.58
CA HIS A 10 -1.86 6.78 12.86
C HIS A 10 -0.61 7.64 12.64
N THR A 11 -0.72 8.92 12.95
CA THR A 11 0.40 9.87 12.89
C THR A 11 0.58 10.54 14.25
N GLU A 12 1.71 11.22 14.45
CA GLU A 12 1.91 12.08 15.65
C GLU A 12 0.87 13.20 15.77
N ARG A 13 0.18 13.52 14.66
CA ARG A 13 -0.90 14.51 14.59
C ARG A 13 -2.28 13.90 14.88
N GLY A 14 -2.34 12.60 15.16
CA GLY A 14 -3.57 11.85 15.42
C GLY A 14 -3.88 10.81 14.34
N GLU A 15 -5.04 10.18 14.49
CA GLU A 15 -5.59 9.19 13.57
C GLU A 15 -6.29 9.88 12.39
N GLN A 16 -6.00 9.42 11.18
CA GLN A 16 -6.64 9.87 9.95
C GLN A 16 -7.31 8.67 9.29
N THR A 17 -8.63 8.74 9.11
CA THR A 17 -9.39 7.72 8.39
C THR A 17 -9.69 8.20 6.99
N ILE A 18 -9.28 7.42 5.99
CA ILE A 18 -9.57 7.66 4.58
C ILE A 18 -10.32 6.47 4.01
N VAL A 19 -11.43 6.74 3.32
CA VAL A 19 -12.24 5.72 2.64
C VAL A 19 -12.01 5.86 1.15
N VAL A 20 -11.45 4.83 0.53
CA VAL A 20 -11.07 4.83 -0.89
C VAL A 20 -11.63 3.60 -1.60
N ASP A 21 -11.81 3.69 -2.91
CA ASP A 21 -12.15 2.49 -3.70
C ASP A 21 -10.98 1.52 -3.75
N ALA A 22 -11.25 0.22 -3.91
CA ALA A 22 -10.22 -0.81 -3.98
C ALA A 22 -9.09 -0.46 -4.95
N ARG A 23 -9.43 -0.02 -6.17
CA ARG A 23 -8.45 0.40 -7.19
C ARG A 23 -7.53 1.52 -6.73
N VAL A 24 -8.05 2.46 -5.94
CA VAL A 24 -7.26 3.56 -5.37
C VAL A 24 -6.31 3.04 -4.30
N ALA A 25 -6.71 2.06 -3.49
CA ALA A 25 -5.80 1.42 -2.54
C ALA A 25 -4.61 0.72 -3.23
N GLY A 26 -4.85 0.10 -4.40
CA GLY A 26 -3.78 -0.44 -5.24
C GLY A 26 -2.79 0.65 -5.68
N CYS A 27 -3.30 1.77 -6.21
CA CYS A 27 -2.44 2.92 -6.58
C CYS A 27 -1.70 3.53 -5.38
N LEU A 28 -2.31 3.55 -4.19
CA LEU A 28 -1.66 4.01 -2.96
C LEU A 28 -0.53 3.07 -2.53
N ALA A 29 -0.70 1.74 -2.72
CA ALA A 29 0.34 0.76 -2.45
C ALA A 29 1.55 0.97 -3.36
N ASP A 30 1.31 1.15 -4.66
CA ASP A 30 2.37 1.41 -5.63
C ASP A 30 3.09 2.73 -5.33
N GLY A 31 2.35 3.80 -5.02
CA GLY A 31 2.96 5.08 -4.65
C GLY A 31 3.78 5.04 -3.35
N ALA A 32 3.38 4.22 -2.38
CA ALA A 32 4.19 3.98 -1.17
C ALA A 32 5.50 3.23 -1.50
N PHE A 33 5.45 2.28 -2.43
CA PHE A 33 6.63 1.58 -2.93
C PHE A 33 7.56 2.49 -3.73
N ASP A 34 7.04 3.33 -4.61
CA ASP A 34 7.85 4.31 -5.36
C ASP A 34 8.58 5.26 -4.39
N ALA A 35 7.88 5.73 -3.36
CA ALA A 35 8.47 6.57 -2.31
C ALA A 35 9.53 5.82 -1.49
N TYR A 36 9.29 4.53 -1.21
CA TYR A 36 10.29 3.65 -0.60
C TYR A 36 11.52 3.52 -1.49
N GLU A 37 11.39 3.20 -2.77
CA GLU A 37 12.49 3.05 -3.72
C GLU A 37 13.29 4.35 -3.88
N ALA A 38 12.62 5.51 -3.81
CA ALA A 38 13.27 6.82 -3.82
C ALA A 38 14.18 7.07 -2.60
N LEU A 39 14.04 6.30 -1.52
CA LEU A 39 14.93 6.35 -0.36
C LEU A 39 16.20 5.49 -0.51
N TYR A 40 16.30 4.70 -1.59
CA TYR A 40 17.47 3.88 -1.91
C TYR A 40 18.22 4.45 -3.12
N ASP A 41 19.54 4.25 -3.14
CA ASP A 41 20.33 4.46 -4.34
C ASP A 41 20.14 3.32 -5.35
N GLY A 42 20.68 3.48 -6.56
CA GLY A 42 20.63 2.43 -7.60
C GLY A 42 21.41 1.15 -7.26
N HIS A 43 22.09 1.09 -6.11
CA HIS A 43 22.77 -0.09 -5.57
C HIS A 43 21.98 -0.73 -4.40
N GLY A 44 20.78 -0.24 -4.09
CA GLY A 44 19.96 -0.74 -2.99
C GLY A 44 20.44 -0.32 -1.61
N LYS A 45 21.24 0.74 -1.51
CA LYS A 45 21.68 1.32 -0.24
C LYS A 45 20.81 2.51 0.13
N LEU A 46 20.35 2.54 1.37
CA LEU A 46 19.56 3.64 1.88
C LEU A 46 20.35 4.97 1.78
N LEU A 47 19.74 5.99 1.16
CA LEU A 47 20.36 7.29 0.93
C LEU A 47 20.65 8.03 2.25
N ASN A 48 19.85 7.79 3.29
CA ASN A 48 20.02 8.40 4.60
C ASN A 48 19.52 7.46 5.71
N SER A 49 20.41 7.08 6.64
CA SER A 49 20.09 6.25 7.80
C SER A 49 18.97 6.82 8.68
N ARG A 50 18.77 8.14 8.70
CA ARG A 50 17.63 8.76 9.41
C ARG A 50 16.27 8.43 8.79
N SER A 51 16.26 8.02 7.52
CA SER A 51 15.06 7.63 6.78
C SER A 51 14.76 6.14 6.87
N GLU A 52 15.54 5.36 7.61
CA GLU A 52 15.36 3.90 7.71
C GLU A 52 13.99 3.55 8.31
N GLY A 53 13.58 4.26 9.37
CA GLY A 53 12.24 4.10 9.95
C GLY A 53 11.13 4.42 8.95
N VAL A 54 11.28 5.53 8.20
CA VAL A 54 10.32 5.94 7.17
C VAL A 54 10.24 4.92 6.04
N ALA A 55 11.37 4.39 5.58
CA ALA A 55 11.40 3.33 4.57
C ALA A 55 10.70 2.06 5.07
N GLY A 56 10.98 1.64 6.31
CA GLY A 56 10.29 0.50 6.92
C GLY A 56 8.77 0.69 7.01
N ASP A 57 8.31 1.87 7.39
CA ASP A 57 6.89 2.20 7.48
C ASP A 57 6.22 2.21 6.09
N LEU A 58 6.89 2.76 5.06
CA LEU A 58 6.40 2.77 3.68
C LEU A 58 6.27 1.36 3.09
N ALA A 59 7.27 0.51 3.29
CA ALA A 59 7.23 -0.88 2.84
C ALA A 59 6.04 -1.64 3.47
N LYS A 60 5.88 -1.49 4.79
CA LYS A 60 4.76 -2.10 5.53
C LYS A 60 3.40 -1.58 5.06
N ALA A 61 3.29 -0.27 4.80
CA ALA A 61 2.08 0.33 4.27
C ALA A 61 1.74 -0.21 2.88
N GLY A 62 2.74 -0.31 2.00
CA GLY A 62 2.60 -0.91 0.66
C GLY A 62 2.08 -2.34 0.71
N ASP A 63 2.67 -3.20 1.54
CA ASP A 63 2.27 -4.60 1.70
C ASP A 63 0.82 -4.73 2.21
N VAL A 64 0.44 -3.95 3.22
CA VAL A 64 -0.93 -3.96 3.76
C VAL A 64 -1.93 -3.52 2.69
N LEU A 65 -1.68 -2.39 2.03
CA LEU A 65 -2.58 -1.87 0.99
C LEU A 65 -2.72 -2.84 -0.19
N ARG A 66 -1.62 -3.49 -0.59
CA ARG A 66 -1.61 -4.48 -1.66
C ARG A 66 -2.33 -5.78 -1.27
N SER A 67 -2.20 -6.22 -0.02
CA SER A 67 -2.96 -7.37 0.51
C SER A 67 -4.46 -7.09 0.49
N VAL A 68 -4.89 -5.92 0.97
CA VAL A 68 -6.32 -5.56 0.98
C VAL A 68 -6.83 -5.37 -0.45
N PHE A 69 -6.06 -4.75 -1.35
CA PHE A 69 -6.41 -4.68 -2.77
C PHE A 69 -6.60 -6.09 -3.35
N ASN A 70 -5.68 -7.02 -3.08
CA ASN A 70 -5.78 -8.37 -3.59
C ASN A 70 -6.97 -9.12 -3.01
N GLU A 71 -7.26 -8.98 -1.72
CA GLU A 71 -8.44 -9.57 -1.12
C GLU A 71 -9.71 -9.05 -1.79
N VAL A 72 -9.85 -7.74 -1.95
CA VAL A 72 -11.08 -7.15 -2.49
C VAL A 72 -11.23 -7.39 -4.00
N VAL A 73 -10.15 -7.35 -4.77
CA VAL A 73 -10.19 -7.50 -6.24
C VAL A 73 -10.11 -8.96 -6.67
N TYR A 74 -9.34 -9.82 -5.98
CA TYR A 74 -9.22 -11.24 -6.30
C TYR A 74 -10.20 -12.15 -5.53
N GLN A 75 -10.88 -11.69 -4.48
CA GLN A 75 -12.06 -12.41 -3.95
C GLN A 75 -13.34 -12.15 -4.75
N ALA A 76 -13.31 -11.33 -5.81
CA ALA A 76 -14.33 -11.43 -6.83
C ALA A 76 -14.28 -12.87 -7.38
N PRO A 77 -15.38 -13.66 -7.30
CA PRO A 77 -15.35 -15.06 -7.73
C PRO A 77 -14.80 -15.10 -9.15
N GLN A 78 -13.67 -15.78 -9.33
CA GLN A 78 -13.19 -16.05 -10.68
C GLN A 78 -14.33 -16.75 -11.40
N PRO A 79 -14.78 -16.25 -12.58
CA PRO A 79 -15.75 -16.99 -13.37
C PRO A 79 -15.19 -18.40 -13.55
N PRO A 80 -16.03 -19.46 -13.39
CA PRO A 80 -15.54 -20.82 -13.43
C PRO A 80 -14.71 -21.00 -14.69
N GLN A 81 -13.44 -21.35 -14.51
CA GLN A 81 -12.60 -21.72 -15.64
C GLN A 81 -13.26 -22.95 -16.26
N LYS A 82 -13.82 -22.74 -17.46
CA LYS A 82 -14.49 -23.79 -18.23
C LYS A 82 -13.46 -24.88 -18.54
N PRO A 83 -13.83 -26.17 -18.43
CA PRO A 83 -12.91 -27.31 -18.58
C PRO A 83 -12.23 -27.38 -19.95
#